data_AF-A0A814QGF8-F1
#
_entry.id   AF-A0A814QGF8-F1
#
_cell.length_a   1.000
_cell.length_b   1.000
_cell.length_c   1.000
_cell.angle_alpha   90.00
_cell.angle_beta   90.00
_cell.angle_gamma   90.00
#
_symmetry.space_group_name_H-M   'P 1'
#
loop_
_entity.id
_entity.type
_entity.pdbx_description
1 polymer ?
#
loop_
_entity_poly.entity_id
_entity_poly.type
_entity_poly.pdbx_seq_one_letter_code
_entity_poly.pdbx_strand_id
1 'polypeptide(L)'
;MMLKDSKFSSHLLHLSQLQTINHKTLDEYRDRLKTYEDYLWFGKPDRISAIECARRGWTCQNNDLIKCANCHAEIIAQLPSVLNIHEYTERVENIAQALVDAHHRYCVWKFMIIPESVIQLTDIYSNETINKFVKEAEEFLLQIQQIDLVGQLKTTFQIEATDFDLLSSSYLNDPRLLSAFKILVFYWKLKGSSLSCEKCCREISINRNHLILDPIASHRTWCPILKNEQWKKRIEQIETILHAKSRHKLGEIQSINDHTERILPDIISTQNLFHELISSKEYYRSCVQSTYVDNTPSSELEHSTNNSKST
;
A
#
# COMPACT_ATOMS: atom_id res chain seq x y z
N MET A 1 33.94 44.56 -40.06
CA MET A 1 32.73 44.05 -40.76
C MET A 1 32.24 42.83 -39.99
N MET A 2 31.43 43.08 -38.96
CA MET A 2 30.85 42.07 -38.06
C MET A 2 29.42 41.77 -38.50
N LEU A 3 29.13 40.57 -38.97
CA LEU A 3 27.77 40.03 -39.09
C LEU A 3 27.82 38.50 -39.08
N LYS A 4 27.99 37.85 -37.92
CA LYS A 4 27.67 36.42 -37.74
C LYS A 4 27.17 36.03 -36.32
N ASP A 5 26.65 36.94 -35.50
CA ASP A 5 26.26 36.58 -34.12
C ASP A 5 24.75 36.58 -33.82
N SER A 6 23.88 37.00 -34.75
CA SER A 6 22.44 37.09 -34.47
C SER A 6 21.70 35.76 -34.57
N LYS A 7 22.08 34.85 -35.47
CA LYS A 7 21.39 33.56 -35.66
C LYS A 7 21.74 32.53 -34.59
N PHE A 8 22.99 32.49 -34.13
CA PHE A 8 23.44 31.56 -33.09
C PHE A 8 22.86 31.94 -31.72
N SER A 9 22.80 33.24 -31.43
CA SER A 9 22.16 33.80 -30.23
C SER A 9 20.66 33.51 -30.19
N SER A 10 19.94 33.64 -31.32
CA SER A 10 18.50 33.31 -31.38
C SER A 10 18.20 31.82 -31.15
N HIS A 11 19.07 30.92 -31.62
CA HIS A 11 18.90 29.48 -31.43
C HIS A 11 19.23 29.06 -29.99
N LEU A 12 20.24 29.69 -29.37
CA LEU A 12 20.58 29.47 -27.96
C LEU A 12 19.55 30.08 -27.00
N LEU A 13 18.94 31.21 -27.35
CA LEU A 13 17.80 31.79 -26.64
C LEU A 13 16.55 30.89 -26.75
N HIS A 14 16.33 30.25 -27.91
CA HIS A 14 15.26 29.26 -28.05
C HIS A 14 15.55 27.99 -27.24
N LEU A 15 16.80 27.54 -27.17
CA LEU A 15 17.22 26.38 -26.36
C LEU A 15 17.19 26.68 -24.85
N SER A 16 17.49 27.90 -24.41
CA SER A 16 17.37 28.32 -23.01
C SER A 16 15.92 28.59 -22.60
N GLN A 17 15.06 29.02 -23.53
CA GLN A 17 13.59 29.03 -23.36
C GLN A 17 13.02 27.60 -23.30
N LEU A 18 13.59 26.64 -24.03
CA LEU A 18 13.24 25.21 -23.92
C LEU A 18 13.68 24.59 -22.57
N GLN A 19 14.66 25.18 -21.89
CA GLN A 19 15.07 24.80 -20.52
C GLN A 19 14.14 25.36 -19.44
N THR A 20 13.21 26.26 -19.77
CA THR A 20 12.20 26.82 -18.86
C THR A 20 10.75 26.44 -19.23
N ILE A 21 10.57 25.41 -20.05
CA ILE A 21 9.29 24.72 -20.23
C ILE A 21 9.18 23.66 -19.13
N ASN A 22 8.68 24.10 -17.97
CA ASN A 22 8.25 23.26 -16.84
C ASN A 22 6.94 22.52 -17.18
N HIS A 23 6.82 22.00 -18.42
CA HIS A 23 5.65 21.26 -18.94
C HIS A 23 5.97 19.77 -19.15
N LYS A 24 6.49 19.14 -18.09
CA LYS A 24 6.80 17.70 -18.05
C LYS A 24 6.48 17.12 -16.68
N THR A 25 5.45 17.64 -16.04
CA THR A 25 4.99 17.06 -14.79
C THR A 25 4.30 15.73 -15.09
N LEU A 26 4.40 14.80 -14.14
CA LEU A 26 3.58 13.59 -14.15
C LEU A 26 2.08 13.91 -14.30
N ASP A 27 1.65 15.07 -13.83
CA ASP A 27 0.26 15.52 -13.90
C ASP A 27 -0.17 15.86 -15.33
N GLU A 28 0.65 16.55 -16.11
CA GLU A 28 0.33 16.80 -17.53
C GLU A 28 0.30 15.51 -18.35
N TYR A 29 1.17 14.55 -18.04
CA TYR A 29 1.08 13.21 -18.61
C TYR A 29 -0.25 12.55 -18.28
N ARG A 30 -0.67 12.59 -17.01
CA ARG A 30 -1.95 12.05 -16.55
C ARG A 30 -3.12 12.75 -17.21
N ASP A 31 -3.07 14.06 -17.40
CA ASP A 31 -4.14 14.82 -18.06
C ASP A 31 -4.30 14.41 -19.52
N ARG A 32 -3.19 14.17 -20.24
CA ARG A 32 -3.27 13.57 -21.57
C ARG A 32 -3.82 12.16 -21.53
N LEU A 33 -3.38 11.31 -20.61
CA LEU A 33 -3.85 9.93 -20.50
C LEU A 33 -5.34 9.83 -20.18
N LYS A 34 -5.89 10.77 -19.41
CA LYS A 34 -7.34 10.84 -19.10
C LYS A 34 -8.21 11.11 -20.32
N THR A 35 -7.66 11.65 -21.41
CA THR A 35 -8.43 11.85 -22.65
C THR A 35 -8.80 10.53 -23.34
N TYR A 36 -8.15 9.43 -22.96
CA TYR A 36 -8.40 8.10 -23.53
C TYR A 36 -9.50 7.36 -22.75
N GLU A 37 -10.46 6.83 -23.50
CA GLU A 37 -11.52 5.96 -22.99
C GLU A 37 -11.47 4.59 -23.68
N ASP A 38 -11.88 3.52 -22.98
CA ASP A 38 -11.81 2.16 -23.53
C ASP A 38 -12.60 2.03 -24.83
N TYR A 39 -13.72 2.75 -24.98
CA TYR A 39 -14.52 2.74 -26.21
C TYR A 39 -13.94 3.63 -27.34
N LEU A 40 -13.01 4.53 -27.03
CA LEU A 40 -12.34 5.40 -28.02
C LEU A 40 -11.00 4.83 -28.49
N TRP A 41 -10.34 4.04 -27.65
CA TRP A 41 -8.98 3.51 -27.88
C TRP A 41 -8.90 2.00 -27.63
N PHE A 42 -9.95 1.29 -28.00
CA PHE A 42 -10.08 -0.14 -27.77
C PHE A 42 -9.05 -0.96 -28.56
N GLY A 43 -8.51 -2.02 -27.95
CA GLY A 43 -7.76 -3.07 -28.65
C GLY A 43 -6.43 -2.63 -29.26
N LYS A 44 -5.91 -1.45 -28.89
CA LYS A 44 -4.63 -0.95 -29.43
C LYS A 44 -3.44 -1.69 -28.82
N PRO A 45 -2.49 -2.19 -29.64
CA PRO A 45 -1.32 -2.89 -29.13
C PRO A 45 -0.36 -1.94 -28.42
N ASP A 46 0.57 -2.49 -27.64
CA ASP A 46 1.46 -1.76 -26.75
C ASP A 46 2.20 -0.58 -27.38
N ARG A 47 2.71 -0.77 -28.61
CA ARG A 47 3.45 0.26 -29.37
C ARG A 47 2.64 1.52 -29.68
N ILE A 48 1.30 1.41 -29.68
CA ILE A 48 0.37 2.53 -29.91
C ILE A 48 -0.71 2.59 -28.82
N SER A 49 -0.39 2.07 -27.63
CA SER A 49 -1.26 2.13 -26.46
C SER A 49 -1.52 3.58 -26.02
N ALA A 50 -2.59 3.80 -25.27
CA ALA A 50 -2.92 5.12 -24.72
C ALA A 50 -1.75 5.71 -23.90
N ILE A 51 -1.01 4.85 -23.18
CA ILE A 51 0.19 5.22 -22.43
C ILE A 51 1.27 5.75 -23.39
N GLU A 52 1.60 4.99 -24.43
CA GLU A 52 2.66 5.37 -25.36
C GLU A 52 2.33 6.67 -26.10
N CYS A 53 1.07 6.83 -26.50
CA CYS A 53 0.58 8.06 -27.10
C CYS A 53 0.69 9.25 -26.13
N ALA A 54 0.20 9.12 -24.89
CA ALA A 54 0.24 10.18 -23.89
C ALA A 54 1.68 10.58 -23.51
N ARG A 55 2.62 9.62 -23.42
CA ARG A 55 4.04 9.91 -23.16
C ARG A 55 4.69 10.78 -24.23
N ARG A 56 4.21 10.67 -25.47
CA ARG A 56 4.67 11.43 -26.64
C ARG A 56 3.82 12.69 -26.91
N GLY A 57 3.01 13.12 -25.95
CA GLY A 57 2.28 14.38 -26.06
C GLY A 57 0.96 14.31 -26.82
N TRP A 58 0.47 13.11 -27.14
CA TRP A 58 -0.79 12.92 -27.83
C TRP A 58 -1.96 12.83 -26.84
N THR A 59 -3.11 13.34 -27.25
CA THR A 59 -4.41 13.28 -26.57
C THR A 59 -5.41 12.62 -27.49
N CYS A 60 -6.31 11.79 -26.96
CA CYS A 60 -7.41 11.23 -27.73
C CYS A 60 -8.50 12.29 -27.91
N GLN A 61 -8.93 12.50 -29.15
CA GLN A 61 -9.98 13.46 -29.50
C GLN A 61 -11.27 12.75 -29.88
N ASN A 62 -11.15 11.59 -30.51
CA ASN A 62 -12.27 10.75 -30.92
C ASN A 62 -11.78 9.31 -31.14
N ASN A 63 -12.69 8.42 -31.53
CA ASN A 63 -12.36 7.05 -31.89
C ASN A 63 -11.23 7.03 -32.93
N ASP A 64 -10.13 6.35 -32.58
CA ASP A 64 -8.93 6.24 -33.41
C ASP A 64 -8.28 7.57 -33.82
N LEU A 65 -8.67 8.71 -33.23
CA LEU A 65 -8.11 10.02 -33.55
C LEU A 65 -7.37 10.60 -32.35
N ILE A 66 -6.08 10.88 -32.56
CA ILE A 66 -5.26 11.58 -31.57
C ILE A 66 -4.74 12.90 -32.11
N LYS A 67 -4.54 13.85 -31.20
CA LYS A 67 -4.03 15.18 -31.47
C LYS A 67 -2.92 15.53 -30.49
N CYS A 68 -1.85 16.15 -30.99
CA CYS A 68 -0.80 16.64 -30.13
C CYS A 68 -1.30 17.81 -29.27
N ALA A 69 -1.09 17.73 -27.96
CA ALA A 69 -1.50 18.75 -27.00
C ALA A 69 -0.83 20.12 -27.24
N ASN A 70 0.31 20.15 -27.94
CA ASN A 70 1.09 21.37 -28.17
C ASN A 70 1.00 21.86 -29.63
N CYS A 71 1.32 21.02 -30.61
CA CYS A 71 1.37 21.45 -32.01
C CYS A 71 0.09 21.18 -32.81
N HIS A 72 -0.91 20.56 -32.18
CA HIS A 72 -2.21 20.28 -32.79
C HIS A 72 -2.18 19.40 -34.06
N ALA A 73 -1.04 18.80 -34.40
CA ALA A 73 -0.97 17.75 -35.41
C ALA A 73 -1.88 16.58 -35.01
N GLU A 74 -2.43 15.88 -36.01
CA GLU A 74 -3.41 14.82 -35.83
C GLU A 74 -2.95 13.52 -36.49
N ILE A 75 -3.27 12.39 -35.88
CA ILE A 75 -3.03 11.04 -36.41
C ILE A 75 -4.32 10.24 -36.31
N ILE A 76 -4.69 9.60 -37.42
CA ILE A 76 -5.74 8.56 -37.45
C ILE A 76 -5.06 7.21 -37.24
N ALA A 77 -5.31 6.58 -36.10
CA ALA A 77 -4.73 5.32 -35.64
C ALA A 77 -5.65 4.12 -35.87
N GLN A 78 -6.53 4.20 -36.88
CA GLN A 78 -7.40 3.08 -37.25
C GLN A 78 -6.55 1.88 -37.71
N LEU A 79 -6.92 0.69 -37.23
CA LEU A 79 -6.27 -0.57 -37.53
C LEU A 79 -7.17 -1.44 -38.42
N PRO A 80 -6.60 -2.18 -39.38
CA PRO A 80 -7.34 -3.19 -40.12
C PRO A 80 -7.66 -4.40 -39.22
N SER A 81 -8.38 -5.38 -39.77
CA SER A 81 -8.67 -6.63 -39.06
C SER A 81 -7.38 -7.34 -38.63
N VAL A 82 -7.33 -7.81 -37.38
CA VAL A 82 -6.23 -8.62 -36.84
C VAL A 82 -6.02 -9.94 -37.60
N LEU A 83 -7.02 -10.38 -38.38
CA LEU A 83 -6.90 -11.56 -39.24
C LEU A 83 -6.00 -11.31 -40.45
N ASN A 84 -5.83 -10.06 -40.88
CA ASN A 84 -4.85 -9.68 -41.90
C ASN A 84 -3.54 -9.25 -41.21
N ILE A 85 -2.79 -10.23 -40.72
CA ILE A 85 -1.62 -10.02 -39.85
C ILE A 85 -0.58 -9.09 -40.50
N HIS A 86 -0.32 -9.23 -41.81
CA HIS A 86 0.66 -8.39 -42.51
C HIS A 86 0.24 -6.92 -42.51
N GLU A 87 -0.95 -6.62 -43.02
CA GLU A 87 -1.49 -5.25 -43.09
C GLU A 87 -1.64 -4.64 -41.69
N TYR A 88 -2.08 -5.45 -40.72
CA TYR A 88 -2.18 -5.04 -39.32
C TYR A 88 -0.82 -4.63 -38.75
N THR A 89 0.19 -5.47 -38.91
CA THR A 89 1.53 -5.21 -38.36
C THR A 89 2.17 -3.99 -39.02
N GLU A 90 2.10 -3.91 -40.35
CA GLU A 90 2.58 -2.75 -41.10
C GLU A 90 1.89 -1.46 -40.66
N ARG A 91 0.56 -1.51 -40.46
CA ARG A 91 -0.20 -0.35 -40.00
C ARG A 91 0.19 0.09 -38.59
N VAL A 92 0.40 -0.85 -37.68
CA VAL A 92 0.86 -0.56 -36.31
C VAL A 92 2.22 0.15 -36.34
N GLU A 93 3.16 -0.33 -37.15
CA GLU A 93 4.49 0.30 -37.29
C GLU A 93 4.40 1.70 -37.89
N ASN A 94 3.58 1.88 -38.94
CA ASN A 94 3.35 3.18 -39.54
C ASN A 94 2.77 4.20 -38.54
N ILE A 95 1.82 3.78 -37.69
CA ILE A 95 1.27 4.64 -36.64
C ILE A 95 2.33 4.91 -35.57
N ALA A 96 3.08 3.90 -35.13
CA ALA A 96 4.12 4.06 -34.12
C ALA A 96 5.21 5.06 -34.57
N GLN A 97 5.60 5.01 -35.85
CA GLN A 97 6.50 5.99 -36.44
C GLN A 97 5.86 7.39 -36.50
N ALA A 98 4.58 7.47 -36.89
CA ALA A 98 3.85 8.73 -36.92
C ALA A 98 3.75 9.40 -35.53
N LEU A 99 3.69 8.64 -34.43
CA LEU A 99 3.73 9.18 -33.06
C LEU A 99 4.98 10.03 -32.78
N VAL A 100 6.03 9.89 -33.59
CA VAL A 100 7.27 10.68 -33.50
C VAL A 100 7.30 11.76 -34.59
N ASP A 101 7.00 11.36 -35.83
CA ASP A 101 7.31 12.18 -36.99
C ASP A 101 6.22 13.19 -37.32
N ALA A 102 4.95 12.87 -37.04
CA ALA A 102 3.80 13.70 -37.41
C ALA A 102 3.73 15.02 -36.64
N HIS A 103 4.50 15.16 -35.56
CA HIS A 103 4.63 16.45 -34.89
C HIS A 103 5.20 17.52 -35.84
N HIS A 104 4.63 18.74 -35.75
CA HIS A 104 5.20 19.93 -36.36
C HIS A 104 6.69 20.08 -36.02
N ARG A 105 7.49 20.58 -36.96
CA ARG A 105 8.96 20.63 -36.85
C ARG A 105 9.52 21.35 -35.61
N TYR A 106 8.74 22.24 -35.01
CA TYR A 106 9.10 23.00 -33.80
C TYR A 106 8.31 22.55 -32.55
N CYS A 107 7.63 21.40 -32.61
CA CYS A 107 6.92 20.87 -31.45
C CYS A 107 7.91 20.32 -30.41
N VAL A 108 7.68 20.66 -29.14
CA VAL A 108 8.47 20.12 -28.02
C VAL A 108 8.44 18.59 -27.96
N TRP A 109 7.30 17.97 -28.29
CA TRP A 109 7.11 16.52 -28.28
C TRP A 109 7.81 15.79 -29.43
N LYS A 110 8.31 16.50 -30.45
CA LYS A 110 9.15 15.90 -31.49
C LYS A 110 10.51 15.44 -30.95
N PHE A 111 11.00 16.11 -29.90
CA PHE A 111 12.27 15.81 -29.23
C PHE A 111 12.04 15.32 -27.78
N MET A 112 10.80 15.48 -27.30
CA MET A 112 10.21 15.16 -26.01
C MET A 112 9.63 13.75 -25.86
N ILE A 113 9.96 12.99 -24.82
CA ILE A 113 9.13 11.86 -24.36
C ILE A 113 9.18 11.75 -22.83
N ILE A 114 8.05 11.39 -22.21
CA ILE A 114 8.03 11.00 -20.79
C ILE A 114 8.75 9.65 -20.65
N PRO A 115 9.84 9.56 -19.86
CA PRO A 115 10.60 8.32 -19.69
C PRO A 115 9.72 7.20 -19.13
N GLU A 116 9.98 5.97 -19.53
CA GLU A 116 9.19 4.83 -19.08
C GLU A 116 9.34 4.59 -17.58
N SER A 117 10.55 4.79 -17.06
CA SER A 117 10.87 4.67 -15.63
C SER A 117 10.00 5.55 -14.73
N VAL A 118 9.49 6.67 -15.26
CA VAL A 118 8.63 7.60 -14.52
C VAL A 118 7.19 7.07 -14.39
N ILE A 119 6.76 6.20 -15.31
CA ILE A 119 5.38 5.67 -15.37
C ILE A 119 5.30 4.17 -15.04
N GLN A 120 6.44 3.49 -14.89
CA GLN A 120 6.51 2.08 -14.51
C GLN A 120 5.89 1.82 -13.13
N LEU A 121 5.62 0.54 -12.87
CA LEU A 121 5.15 0.11 -11.57
C LEU A 121 6.27 0.30 -10.55
N THR A 122 5.92 0.82 -9.38
CA THR A 122 6.85 0.96 -8.26
C THR A 122 6.81 -0.32 -7.47
N ASP A 123 7.87 -1.11 -7.55
CA ASP A 123 7.98 -2.35 -6.81
C ASP A 123 7.98 -2.12 -5.29
N ILE A 124 7.55 -3.13 -4.54
CA ILE A 124 7.56 -3.11 -3.08
C ILE A 124 8.69 -4.01 -2.62
N TYR A 125 9.71 -3.42 -1.99
CA TYR A 125 10.92 -4.16 -1.60
C TYR A 125 11.25 -4.13 -0.11
N SER A 126 10.51 -3.36 0.70
CA SER A 126 10.90 -3.15 2.10
C SER A 126 9.73 -3.13 3.09
N ASN A 127 10.05 -3.45 4.34
CA ASN A 127 9.15 -3.30 5.49
C ASN A 127 8.65 -1.86 5.65
N GLU A 128 9.49 -0.87 5.34
CA GLU A 128 9.11 0.54 5.38
C GLU A 128 8.03 0.84 4.34
N THR A 129 8.16 0.31 3.13
CA THR A 129 7.16 0.43 2.06
C THR A 129 5.83 -0.23 2.45
N ILE A 130 5.86 -1.38 3.13
CA ILE A 130 4.65 -2.03 3.61
C ILE A 130 3.97 -1.23 4.73
N ASN A 131 4.73 -0.74 5.71
CA ASN A 131 4.16 0.07 6.79
C ASN A 131 3.50 1.35 6.24
N LYS A 132 4.14 1.98 5.24
CA LYS A 132 3.54 3.13 4.53
C LYS A 132 2.22 2.74 3.88
N PHE A 133 2.17 1.58 3.25
CA PHE A 133 0.98 1.09 2.57
C PHE A 133 -0.16 0.72 3.53
N VAL A 134 0.16 0.13 4.69
CA VAL A 134 -0.81 -0.09 5.78
C VAL A 134 -1.36 1.24 6.28
N LYS A 135 -0.49 2.23 6.51
CA LYS A 135 -0.91 3.57 6.93
C LYS A 135 -1.83 4.23 5.88
N GLU A 136 -1.49 4.09 4.59
CA GLU A 136 -2.36 4.56 3.50
C GLU A 136 -3.72 3.83 3.49
N ALA A 137 -3.76 2.54 3.84
CA ALA A 137 -5.01 1.79 3.97
C ALA A 137 -5.85 2.27 5.16
N GLU A 138 -5.23 2.56 6.30
CA GLU A 138 -5.89 3.15 7.46
C GLU A 138 -6.44 4.55 7.16
N GLU A 139 -5.65 5.41 6.51
CA GLU A 139 -6.08 6.74 6.07
C GLU A 139 -7.22 6.66 5.04
N PHE A 140 -7.12 5.74 4.09
CA PHE A 140 -8.19 5.44 3.12
C PHE A 140 -9.47 5.04 3.85
N LEU A 141 -9.38 4.13 4.84
CA LEU A 141 -10.50 3.73 5.67
C LEU A 141 -11.13 4.90 6.43
N LEU A 142 -10.35 5.77 7.04
CA LEU A 142 -10.86 6.94 7.76
C LEU A 142 -11.66 7.87 6.83
N GLN A 143 -11.21 8.06 5.60
CA GLN A 143 -11.89 8.93 4.62
C GLN A 143 -13.20 8.33 4.13
N ILE A 144 -13.27 7.01 4.05
CA ILE A 144 -14.46 6.29 3.59
C ILE A 144 -15.37 5.81 4.73
N GLN A 145 -15.05 6.05 6.01
CA GLN A 145 -15.85 5.61 7.17
C GLN A 145 -17.32 6.10 7.17
N GLN A 146 -17.67 7.07 6.32
CA GLN A 146 -19.07 7.49 6.07
C GLN A 146 -19.80 6.63 5.03
N ILE A 147 -19.11 5.66 4.42
CA ILE A 147 -19.57 4.76 3.37
C ILE A 147 -19.35 3.34 3.90
N ASP A 148 -20.40 2.52 3.94
CA ASP A 148 -20.28 1.12 4.36
C ASP A 148 -19.60 0.28 3.25
N LEU A 149 -18.26 0.32 3.19
CA LEU A 149 -17.51 -0.45 2.19
C LEU A 149 -17.48 -1.95 2.49
N VAL A 150 -17.69 -2.35 3.74
CA VAL A 150 -17.54 -3.74 4.19
C VAL A 150 -18.57 -4.64 3.54
N GLY A 151 -19.81 -4.14 3.39
CA GLY A 151 -20.89 -4.86 2.73
C GLY A 151 -20.98 -4.65 1.21
N GLN A 152 -20.23 -3.70 0.66
CA GLN A 152 -20.44 -3.21 -0.71
C GLN A 152 -19.30 -3.50 -1.68
N LEU A 153 -18.09 -3.78 -1.20
CA LEU A 153 -17.01 -4.29 -2.04
C LEU A 153 -17.29 -5.74 -2.41
N LYS A 154 -18.09 -5.94 -3.46
CA LYS A 154 -18.14 -7.22 -4.16
C LYS A 154 -16.80 -7.41 -4.86
N THR A 155 -15.84 -8.01 -4.17
CA THR A 155 -14.67 -8.59 -4.87
C THR A 155 -15.20 -9.77 -5.68
N THR A 156 -15.49 -9.52 -6.95
CA THR A 156 -16.00 -10.54 -7.89
C THR A 156 -15.01 -11.66 -8.15
N PHE A 157 -13.74 -11.44 -7.85
CA PHE A 157 -12.68 -12.39 -8.11
C PHE A 157 -12.41 -13.27 -6.89
N GLN A 158 -12.56 -14.58 -7.09
CA GLN A 158 -11.84 -15.60 -6.33
C GLN A 158 -10.35 -15.41 -6.64
N ILE A 159 -9.74 -14.41 -6.00
CA ILE A 159 -8.35 -14.61 -5.62
C ILE A 159 -8.41 -15.80 -4.67
N GLU A 160 -7.78 -16.92 -5.03
CA GLU A 160 -7.81 -18.11 -4.17
C GLU A 160 -7.40 -17.67 -2.76
N ALA A 161 -8.13 -18.14 -1.75
CA ALA A 161 -7.90 -17.74 -0.36
C ALA A 161 -6.40 -17.83 0.00
N THR A 162 -5.70 -18.80 -0.58
CA THR A 162 -4.26 -19.05 -0.46
C THR A 162 -3.36 -17.86 -0.79
N ASP A 163 -3.71 -16.97 -1.73
CA ASP A 163 -2.88 -15.80 -2.13
C ASP A 163 -3.05 -14.59 -1.19
N PHE A 164 -3.96 -14.67 -0.21
CA PHE A 164 -4.20 -13.60 0.78
C PHE A 164 -4.38 -14.11 2.23
N ASP A 165 -4.46 -15.43 2.45
CA ASP A 165 -4.69 -16.05 3.76
C ASP A 165 -3.57 -15.68 4.77
N LEU A 166 -2.40 -15.31 4.26
CA LEU A 166 -1.24 -14.92 5.07
C LEU A 166 -1.27 -13.44 5.49
N LEU A 167 -1.92 -12.56 4.71
CA LEU A 167 -2.22 -11.17 5.07
C LEU A 167 -3.25 -11.11 6.21
N SER A 168 -4.21 -12.02 6.20
CA SER A 168 -5.35 -12.06 7.13
C SER A 168 -5.01 -12.56 8.54
N SER A 169 -3.97 -13.39 8.69
CA SER A 169 -3.68 -14.12 9.95
C SER A 169 -2.64 -13.46 10.86
N SER A 170 -1.93 -12.42 10.38
CA SER A 170 -0.82 -11.81 11.15
C SER A 170 -0.75 -10.28 11.14
N TYR A 171 -1.35 -9.59 10.16
CA TYR A 171 -1.23 -8.13 10.00
C TYR A 171 -2.56 -7.39 9.88
N LEU A 172 -3.57 -7.95 9.21
CA LEU A 172 -4.83 -7.25 8.87
C LEU A 172 -6.05 -8.07 9.31
N ASN A 173 -6.27 -8.14 10.63
CA ASN A 173 -7.42 -8.86 11.19
C ASN A 173 -8.76 -8.13 10.95
N ASP A 174 -8.73 -6.84 10.59
CA ASP A 174 -9.94 -6.07 10.23
C ASP A 174 -10.29 -6.32 8.74
N PRO A 175 -11.45 -6.93 8.42
CA PRO A 175 -11.88 -7.17 7.03
C PRO A 175 -11.95 -5.90 6.18
N ARG A 176 -12.20 -4.75 6.79
CA ARG A 176 -12.23 -3.43 6.13
C ARG A 176 -10.84 -3.03 5.69
N LEU A 177 -9.86 -3.23 6.57
CA LEU A 177 -8.47 -2.88 6.31
C LEU A 177 -7.90 -3.79 5.23
N LEU A 178 -8.24 -5.08 5.25
CA LEU A 178 -7.91 -6.00 4.17
C LEU A 178 -8.51 -5.55 2.82
N SER A 179 -9.75 -5.06 2.83
CA SER A 179 -10.43 -4.56 1.63
C SER A 179 -9.79 -3.28 1.09
N ALA A 180 -9.49 -2.31 1.95
CA ALA A 180 -8.76 -1.09 1.59
C ALA A 180 -7.35 -1.42 1.06
N PHE A 181 -6.67 -2.35 1.70
CA PHE A 181 -5.36 -2.84 1.28
C PHE A 181 -5.43 -3.44 -0.13
N LYS A 182 -6.41 -4.32 -0.39
CA LYS A 182 -6.65 -4.89 -1.73
C LYS A 182 -6.80 -3.79 -2.78
N ILE A 183 -7.63 -2.77 -2.55
CA ILE A 183 -7.82 -1.64 -3.47
C ILE A 183 -6.48 -0.95 -3.80
N LEU A 184 -5.70 -0.64 -2.77
CA LEU A 184 -4.42 0.04 -2.92
C LEU A 184 -3.38 -0.82 -3.67
N VAL A 185 -3.45 -2.16 -3.61
CA VAL A 185 -2.43 -3.05 -4.20
C VAL A 185 -2.49 -2.92 -5.72
N PHE A 186 -3.70 -2.75 -6.24
CA PHE A 186 -3.99 -2.47 -7.63
C PHE A 186 -3.92 -0.96 -7.95
N TYR A 187 -3.22 -0.16 -7.15
CA TYR A 187 -2.98 1.28 -7.39
C TYR A 187 -4.23 2.14 -7.54
N TRP A 188 -5.35 1.75 -6.94
CA TRP A 188 -6.50 2.63 -6.80
C TRP A 188 -6.28 3.57 -5.62
N LYS A 189 -6.48 4.88 -5.84
CA LYS A 189 -6.42 5.91 -4.80
C LYS A 189 -7.74 6.64 -4.70
N LEU A 190 -8.07 7.09 -3.49
CA LEU A 190 -9.20 7.97 -3.28
C LEU A 190 -8.87 9.38 -3.79
N LYS A 191 -9.80 9.97 -4.53
CA LYS A 191 -9.70 11.33 -5.05
C LYS A 191 -11.06 12.02 -4.88
N GLY A 192 -11.26 12.66 -3.74
CA GLY A 192 -12.56 13.23 -3.38
C GLY A 192 -13.61 12.12 -3.27
N SER A 193 -14.62 12.13 -4.14
CA SER A 193 -15.70 11.14 -4.17
C SER A 193 -15.53 10.06 -5.24
N SER A 194 -14.32 9.85 -5.75
CA SER A 194 -14.02 8.84 -6.76
C SER A 194 -12.77 8.03 -6.41
N LEU A 195 -12.69 6.81 -6.94
CA LEU A 195 -11.46 6.04 -7.01
C LEU A 195 -10.78 6.29 -8.34
N SER A 196 -9.49 6.62 -8.31
CA SER A 196 -8.66 6.81 -9.49
C SER A 196 -7.49 5.84 -9.47
N CYS A 197 -7.28 5.11 -10.56
CA CYS A 197 -6.05 4.34 -10.73
C CYS A 197 -4.88 5.27 -11.04
N GLU A 198 -3.77 5.19 -10.31
CA GLU A 198 -2.59 6.03 -10.53
C GLU A 198 -1.84 5.72 -11.83
N LYS A 199 -2.05 4.51 -12.39
CA LYS A 199 -1.28 4.00 -13.54
C LYS A 199 -2.02 4.17 -14.87
N CYS A 200 -3.33 3.89 -14.91
CA CYS A 200 -4.13 4.07 -16.13
C CYS A 200 -5.08 5.27 -16.10
N CYS A 201 -5.13 6.01 -14.99
CA CYS A 201 -6.01 7.16 -14.80
C CYS A 201 -7.51 6.87 -14.97
N ARG A 202 -7.94 5.60 -14.85
CA ARG A 202 -9.37 5.28 -14.78
C ARG A 202 -9.95 5.86 -13.50
N GLU A 203 -11.08 6.54 -13.63
CA GLU A 203 -11.82 7.10 -12.51
C GLU A 203 -13.18 6.41 -12.38
N ILE A 204 -13.56 6.04 -11.15
CA ILE A 204 -14.80 5.35 -10.81
C ILE A 204 -15.44 6.13 -9.67
N SER A 205 -16.66 6.64 -9.89
CA SER A 205 -17.38 7.38 -8.87
C SER A 205 -17.80 6.46 -7.73
N ILE A 206 -17.59 6.90 -6.49
CA ILE A 206 -18.07 6.22 -5.30
C ILE A 206 -19.47 6.74 -5.02
N ASN A 207 -20.49 5.95 -5.32
CA ASN A 207 -21.85 6.25 -4.87
C ASN A 207 -21.99 5.86 -3.40
N ARG A 208 -22.58 6.74 -2.59
CA ARG A 208 -22.73 6.60 -1.12
C ARG A 208 -23.36 5.26 -0.66
N ASN A 209 -24.05 4.56 -1.57
CA ASN A 209 -24.79 3.33 -1.28
C ASN A 209 -24.26 2.09 -2.02
N HIS A 210 -23.31 2.25 -2.95
CA HIS A 210 -22.74 1.10 -3.67
C HIS A 210 -21.41 1.45 -4.35
N LEU A 211 -20.32 0.83 -3.88
CA LEU A 211 -19.04 0.78 -4.60
C LEU A 211 -18.82 -0.64 -5.13
N ILE A 212 -19.21 -0.90 -6.38
CA ILE A 212 -18.78 -2.12 -7.08
C ILE A 212 -17.44 -1.81 -7.74
N LEU A 213 -16.37 -2.33 -7.18
CA LEU A 213 -15.05 -2.29 -7.77
C LEU A 213 -14.51 -3.72 -7.89
N ASP A 214 -14.32 -4.16 -9.12
CA ASP A 214 -13.39 -5.25 -9.38
C ASP A 214 -11.98 -4.64 -9.48
N PRO A 215 -11.08 -4.89 -8.51
CA PRO A 215 -9.81 -4.18 -8.47
C PRO A 215 -8.90 -4.50 -9.67
N ILE A 216 -9.16 -5.58 -10.40
CA ILE A 216 -8.43 -5.97 -11.61
C ILE A 216 -9.23 -5.52 -12.85
N ALA A 217 -10.46 -6.02 -12.99
CA ALA A 217 -11.24 -5.84 -14.21
C ALA A 217 -11.68 -4.38 -14.43
N SER A 218 -11.68 -3.55 -13.38
CA SER A 218 -12.07 -2.15 -13.50
C SER A 218 -10.95 -1.25 -14.04
N HIS A 219 -9.74 -1.77 -14.24
CA HIS A 219 -8.67 -1.02 -14.91
C HIS A 219 -8.91 -0.89 -16.41
N ARG A 220 -8.37 0.18 -17.02
CA ARG A 220 -8.23 0.25 -18.48
C ARG A 220 -7.42 -0.92 -19.01
N THR A 221 -7.74 -1.35 -20.22
CA THR A 221 -7.00 -2.41 -20.94
C THR A 221 -5.51 -2.12 -21.11
N TRP A 222 -5.11 -0.85 -21.17
CA TRP A 222 -3.70 -0.44 -21.25
C TRP A 222 -2.98 -0.30 -19.89
N CYS A 223 -3.63 -0.63 -18.77
CA CYS A 223 -3.03 -0.46 -17.45
C CYS A 223 -1.80 -1.38 -17.28
N PRO A 224 -0.62 -0.86 -16.88
CA PRO A 224 0.61 -1.65 -16.71
C PRO A 224 0.46 -2.77 -15.67
N ILE A 225 -0.48 -2.64 -14.74
CA ILE A 225 -0.80 -3.62 -13.69
C ILE A 225 -1.32 -4.93 -14.30
N LEU A 226 -2.07 -4.82 -15.40
CA LEU A 226 -2.66 -5.98 -16.08
C LEU A 226 -1.64 -6.71 -16.96
N LYS A 227 -0.62 -6.00 -17.45
CA LYS A 227 0.40 -6.58 -18.33
C LYS A 227 1.20 -7.64 -17.59
N ASN A 228 1.42 -8.80 -18.22
CA ASN A 228 2.23 -9.89 -17.69
C ASN A 228 1.95 -10.22 -16.21
N GLU A 229 0.69 -10.06 -15.80
CA GLU A 229 0.23 -10.32 -14.43
C GLU A 229 1.09 -9.63 -13.36
N GLN A 230 1.56 -8.40 -13.62
CA GLN A 230 2.42 -7.66 -12.68
C GLN A 230 1.79 -7.48 -11.29
N TRP A 231 0.46 -7.48 -11.20
CA TRP A 231 -0.25 -7.51 -9.94
C TRP A 231 0.06 -8.76 -9.09
N LYS A 232 0.27 -9.94 -9.69
CA LYS A 232 0.66 -11.17 -8.97
C LYS A 232 2.03 -11.02 -8.36
N LYS A 233 3.01 -10.59 -9.17
CA LYS A 233 4.38 -10.33 -8.69
C LYS A 233 4.41 -9.34 -7.53
N ARG A 234 3.55 -8.33 -7.59
CA ARG A 234 3.39 -7.35 -6.51
C ARG A 234 2.81 -7.98 -5.23
N ILE A 235 1.83 -8.87 -5.35
CA ILE A 235 1.28 -9.60 -4.20
C ILE A 235 2.37 -10.51 -3.61
N GLU A 236 3.06 -11.31 -4.42
CA GLU A 236 4.15 -12.20 -3.98
C GLU A 236 5.25 -11.43 -3.23
N GLN A 237 5.63 -10.24 -3.72
CA GLN A 237 6.57 -9.34 -3.05
C GLN A 237 6.06 -8.92 -1.66
N ILE A 238 4.80 -8.50 -1.57
CA ILE A 238 4.17 -8.09 -0.31
C ILE A 238 4.14 -9.26 0.67
N GLU A 239 3.70 -10.43 0.22
CA GLU A 239 3.65 -11.64 1.03
C GLU A 239 5.04 -12.01 1.56
N THR A 240 6.05 -12.03 0.69
CA THR A 240 7.44 -12.34 1.07
C THR A 240 7.93 -11.47 2.22
N ILE A 241 7.68 -10.16 2.14
CA ILE A 241 8.11 -9.20 3.18
C ILE A 241 7.32 -9.42 4.48
N LEU A 242 5.99 -9.63 4.39
CA LEU A 242 5.16 -9.89 5.57
C LEU A 242 5.55 -11.19 6.28
N HIS A 243 5.86 -12.25 5.52
CA HIS A 243 6.40 -13.49 6.06
C HIS A 243 7.73 -13.30 6.75
N ALA A 244 8.65 -12.54 6.15
CA ALA A 244 9.93 -12.21 6.78
C ALA A 244 9.72 -11.50 8.13
N LYS A 245 8.78 -10.54 8.18
CA LYS A 245 8.43 -9.79 9.39
C LYS A 245 7.79 -10.66 10.47
N SER A 246 6.88 -11.57 10.09
CA SER A 246 6.25 -12.53 11.01
C SER A 246 7.29 -13.47 11.63
N ARG A 247 8.19 -14.05 10.80
CA ARG A 247 9.29 -14.91 11.29
C ARG A 247 10.22 -14.18 12.25
N HIS A 248 10.56 -12.91 11.97
CA HIS A 248 11.38 -12.10 12.87
C HIS A 248 10.71 -11.94 14.25
N LYS A 249 9.42 -11.59 14.26
CA LYS A 249 8.64 -11.41 15.50
C LYS A 249 8.50 -12.71 16.30
N LEU A 250 8.30 -13.83 15.61
CA LEU A 250 8.32 -15.18 16.22
C LEU A 250 9.68 -15.49 16.86
N GLY A 251 10.79 -15.14 16.20
CA GLY A 251 12.14 -15.28 16.76
C GLY A 251 12.37 -14.43 18.01
N GLU A 252 11.89 -13.18 18.04
CA GLU A 252 11.94 -12.32 19.23
C GLU A 252 11.14 -12.90 20.40
N ILE A 253 9.91 -13.38 20.13
CA ILE A 253 9.07 -14.04 21.13
C ILE A 253 9.75 -15.29 21.67
N GLN A 254 10.33 -16.12 20.79
CA GLN A 254 11.06 -17.32 21.20
C GLN A 254 12.25 -16.96 22.09
N SER A 255 13.02 -15.93 21.72
CA SER A 255 14.15 -15.46 22.53
C SER A 255 13.72 -14.97 23.92
N ILE A 256 12.56 -14.29 24.01
CA ILE A 256 11.99 -13.86 25.30
C ILE A 256 11.55 -15.08 26.11
N ASN A 257 10.92 -16.06 25.47
CA ASN A 257 10.46 -17.29 26.14
C ASN A 257 11.66 -18.09 26.69
N ASP A 258 12.69 -18.30 25.87
CA ASP A 258 13.92 -19.01 26.27
C ASP A 258 14.68 -18.30 27.40
N HIS A 259 14.61 -16.96 27.45
CA HIS A 259 15.17 -16.18 28.56
C HIS A 259 14.33 -16.35 29.83
N THR A 260 13.01 -16.29 29.70
CA THR A 260 12.07 -16.45 30.81
C THR A 260 12.18 -17.84 31.43
N GLU A 261 12.24 -18.89 30.62
CA GLU A 261 12.44 -20.27 31.07
C GLU A 261 13.78 -20.47 31.80
N ARG A 262 14.83 -19.72 31.41
CA ARG A 262 16.13 -19.76 32.09
C ARG A 262 16.14 -19.13 33.47
N ILE A 263 15.42 -18.02 33.66
CA ILE A 263 15.39 -17.29 34.95
C ILE A 263 14.29 -17.79 35.89
N LEU A 264 13.29 -18.51 35.38
CA LEU A 264 12.16 -19.02 36.17
C LEU A 264 12.59 -19.85 37.39
N PRO A 265 13.57 -20.78 37.29
CA PRO A 265 14.02 -21.57 38.43
C PRO A 265 14.64 -20.71 39.55
N ASP A 266 15.40 -19.67 39.19
CA ASP A 266 16.04 -18.77 40.15
C ASP A 266 15.01 -17.91 40.87
N ILE A 267 13.97 -17.45 40.16
CA ILE A 267 12.85 -16.71 40.75
C ILE A 267 12.09 -17.58 41.75
N ILE A 268 11.75 -18.83 41.37
CA ILE A 268 11.06 -19.79 42.23
C ILE A 268 11.91 -20.10 43.47
N SER A 269 13.21 -20.32 43.29
CA SER A 269 14.16 -20.54 44.39
C SER A 269 14.18 -19.36 45.37
N THR A 270 14.23 -18.13 44.85
CA THR A 270 14.23 -16.91 45.67
C THR A 270 12.90 -16.73 46.42
N GLN A 271 11.76 -17.04 45.80
CA GLN A 271 10.45 -17.03 46.47
C GLN A 271 10.38 -18.05 47.61
N ASN A 272 10.87 -19.27 47.39
CA ASN A 272 10.89 -20.31 48.40
C ASN A 272 11.74 -19.91 49.61
N LEU A 273 12.94 -19.37 49.37
CA LEU A 273 13.81 -18.81 50.42
C LEU A 273 13.11 -17.71 51.23
N PHE A 274 12.34 -16.84 50.56
CA PHE A 274 11.58 -15.79 51.23
C PHE A 274 10.45 -16.34 52.11
N HIS A 275 9.73 -17.37 51.63
CA HIS A 275 8.71 -18.06 52.40
C HIS A 275 9.27 -18.78 53.63
N GLU A 276 10.44 -19.42 53.50
CA GLU A 276 11.15 -20.04 54.63
C GLU A 276 11.57 -19.00 55.68
N LEU A 277 12.10 -17.85 55.25
CA LEU A 277 12.46 -16.74 56.14
C LEU A 277 11.26 -16.16 56.91
N ILE A 278 10.11 -15.99 56.24
CA ILE A 278 8.87 -15.53 56.90
C ILE A 278 8.42 -16.56 57.93
N SER A 279 8.38 -17.85 57.55
CA SER A 279 7.95 -18.94 58.43
C SER A 279 8.86 -19.07 59.66
N SER A 280 10.17 -18.94 59.45
CA SER A 280 11.16 -18.90 60.54
C SER A 280 10.95 -17.70 61.46
N LYS A 281 10.71 -16.49 60.91
CA LYS A 281 10.42 -15.29 61.69
C LYS A 281 9.14 -15.44 62.53
N GLU A 282 8.09 -16.05 61.98
CA GLU A 282 6.85 -16.34 62.71
C GLU A 282 7.06 -17.38 63.81
N TYR A 283 7.83 -18.43 63.53
CA TYR A 283 8.22 -19.42 64.53
C TYR A 283 9.00 -18.79 65.69
N TYR A 284 10.03 -17.98 65.40
CA TYR A 284 10.78 -17.24 66.42
C TYR A 284 9.87 -16.29 67.22
N ARG A 285 8.93 -15.59 66.58
CA ARG A 285 7.96 -14.73 67.26
C ARG A 285 7.10 -15.52 68.26
N SER A 286 6.68 -16.73 67.89
CA SER A 286 5.91 -17.62 68.76
C SER A 286 6.73 -18.11 69.97
N CYS A 287 8.01 -18.47 69.78
CA CYS A 287 8.89 -18.90 70.86
C CYS A 287 9.22 -17.76 71.85
N VAL A 288 9.35 -16.52 71.34
CA VAL A 288 9.55 -15.33 72.19
C VAL A 288 8.28 -14.99 72.98
N GLN A 289 7.10 -15.20 72.39
CA GLN A 289 5.83 -15.04 73.11
C GLN A 289 5.60 -16.12 74.17
N SER A 290 6.04 -17.37 73.94
CA SER A 290 5.92 -18.43 74.94
C SER A 290 6.88 -18.26 76.13
N THR A 291 8.07 -17.71 75.90
CA THR A 291 9.07 -17.46 76.96
C THR A 291 8.75 -16.27 77.86
N TYR A 292 7.86 -15.36 77.43
CA TYR A 292 7.38 -14.26 78.25
C TYR A 292 6.22 -14.63 79.20
N VAL A 293 5.60 -15.80 79.02
CA VAL A 293 4.47 -16.24 79.86
C VAL A 293 4.94 -16.96 81.15
N ASP A 294 6.18 -17.43 81.20
CA ASP A 294 6.67 -18.28 82.32
C ASP A 294 7.50 -17.57 83.41
N ASN A 295 7.57 -16.23 83.42
CA ASN A 295 8.32 -15.48 84.44
C ASN A 295 7.44 -14.47 85.21
N THR A 296 6.42 -14.95 85.90
CA THR A 296 5.82 -14.22 87.04
C THR A 296 5.85 -15.09 88.31
N PRO A 297 6.56 -14.67 89.38
CA PRO A 297 6.67 -15.45 90.61
C PRO A 297 5.59 -15.11 91.66
N SER A 298 5.03 -16.20 92.21
CA SER A 298 4.72 -16.47 93.63
C SER A 298 3.65 -15.70 94.42
N SER A 299 2.94 -16.51 95.23
CA SER A 299 2.31 -16.23 96.54
C SER A 299 0.99 -15.44 96.51
N GLU A 300 -0.02 -15.67 97.34
CA GLU A 300 -0.38 -16.63 98.39
C GLU A 300 -1.79 -16.19 98.85
N LEU A 301 -2.61 -17.12 99.37
CA LEU A 301 -3.69 -16.89 100.36
C LEU A 301 -4.89 -16.00 99.88
N GLU A 302 -6.16 -16.20 100.21
CA GLU A 302 -6.85 -16.99 101.21
C GLU A 302 -8.38 -16.90 100.94
N HIS A 303 -9.11 -17.87 101.52
CA HIS A 303 -10.44 -17.73 102.11
C HIS A 303 -11.71 -17.72 101.24
N SER A 304 -12.47 -18.82 101.42
CA SER A 304 -13.87 -18.88 101.89
C SER A 304 -14.91 -18.06 101.09
N THR A 305 -15.98 -18.61 100.55
CA THR A 305 -17.09 -19.29 101.23
C THR A 305 -18.16 -19.59 100.17
N ASN A 306 -19.03 -20.57 100.46
CA ASN A 306 -20.46 -20.68 100.10
C ASN A 306 -21.02 -19.65 99.10
N ASN A 307 -21.86 -20.00 98.12
CA ASN A 307 -23.17 -20.59 98.37
C ASN A 307 -23.88 -20.86 97.02
N SER A 308 -24.62 -21.96 96.96
CA SER A 308 -25.97 -22.09 96.40
C SER A 308 -26.40 -21.40 95.08
N LYS A 309 -27.07 -22.24 94.27
CA LYS A 309 -28.39 -22.04 93.64
C LYS A 309 -28.47 -21.39 92.25
N SER A 310 -29.11 -22.16 91.34
CA SER A 310 -30.17 -21.80 90.37
C SER A 310 -29.93 -20.56 89.51
N THR A 311 -29.94 -20.65 88.18
CA THR A 311 -31.00 -21.17 87.31
C THR A 311 -30.43 -21.42 85.92
#